data_AF-A0A1I5XD79-F1
#
_entry.id   AF-A0A1I5XD79-F1
#
_cell.length_a   1.000
_cell.length_b   1.000
_cell.length_c   1.000
_cell.angle_alpha   90.00
_cell.angle_beta   90.00
_cell.angle_gamma   90.00
#
_symmetry.space_group_name_H-M   'P 1'
#
loop_
_entity.id
_entity.type
_entity.pdbx_description
1 polymer ?
#
loop_
_entity_poly.entity_id
_entity_poly.type
_entity_poly.pdbx_seq_one_letter_code
_entity_poly.pdbx_strand_id
1 'polypeptide(L)'
;MLKITKYLMICIVFFSIFMTGCSNEANSSGNKIIVQKRVGEEDQYELFKEITDNDVVKKAAELLEDVRWKNGVVLMTQPPHYKFQFEDDNQSIGSNYDLWISPNKDQVELVIEEQEKYIQLNKNQSAELFEFVTESQLINSNE
;
A
#
# COMPACT_ATOMS: atom_id res chain seq x y z
N MET A 1 -48.52 24.95 24.42
CA MET A 1 -47.21 25.55 24.08
C MET A 1 -46.02 24.81 24.71
N LEU A 2 -46.14 24.17 25.89
CA LEU A 2 -45.02 23.49 26.58
C LEU A 2 -44.67 22.06 26.08
N LYS A 3 -45.58 21.37 25.37
CA LYS A 3 -45.35 19.99 24.87
C LYS A 3 -44.47 19.95 23.62
N ILE A 4 -44.62 20.93 22.72
CA ILE A 4 -43.88 21.01 21.45
C ILE A 4 -42.39 21.25 21.71
N THR A 5 -42.04 22.12 22.65
CA THR A 5 -40.63 22.35 23.06
C THR A 5 -39.97 21.11 23.65
N LYS A 6 -40.73 20.24 24.33
CA LYS A 6 -40.23 18.98 24.89
C LYS A 6 -39.93 17.94 23.81
N TYR A 7 -40.79 17.82 22.78
CA TYR A 7 -40.52 16.97 21.62
C TYR A 7 -39.39 17.53 20.74
N LEU A 8 -39.29 18.86 20.62
CA LEU A 8 -38.23 19.53 19.87
C LEU A 8 -36.84 19.26 20.47
N MET A 9 -36.71 19.26 21.80
CA MET A 9 -35.47 18.85 22.47
C MET A 9 -35.15 17.36 22.27
N ILE A 10 -36.15 16.48 22.29
CA ILE A 10 -35.95 15.02 22.11
C ILE A 10 -35.47 14.70 20.68
N CYS A 11 -35.97 15.40 19.66
CA CYS A 11 -35.54 15.22 18.27
C CYS A 11 -34.08 15.66 18.04
N ILE A 12 -33.62 16.73 18.71
CA ILE A 12 -32.24 17.24 18.57
C ILE A 12 -31.21 16.23 19.12
N VAL A 13 -31.52 15.57 20.23
CA VAL A 13 -30.64 14.55 20.83
C VAL A 13 -30.52 13.31 19.94
N PHE A 14 -31.60 12.90 19.25
CA PHE A 14 -31.57 11.76 18.32
C PHE A 14 -30.85 12.07 16.99
N PHE A 15 -30.87 13.32 16.53
CA PHE A 15 -30.19 13.72 15.28
C PHE A 15 -28.66 13.84 15.45
N SER A 16 -28.18 13.89 16.71
CA SER A 16 -26.75 14.08 17.03
C SER A 16 -25.91 12.80 16.87
N ILE A 17 -26.53 11.64 16.66
CA ILE A 17 -25.84 10.33 16.65
C ILE A 17 -25.40 9.91 15.23
N PHE A 18 -25.75 10.68 14.19
CA PHE A 18 -25.46 10.32 12.78
C PHE A 18 -24.22 11.00 12.17
N MET A 19 -23.43 11.73 12.96
CA MET A 19 -22.23 12.40 12.46
C MET A 19 -20.95 11.80 13.06
N THR A 20 -20.77 10.49 12.96
CA THR A 20 -19.43 9.93 12.83
C THR A 20 -19.12 9.82 11.33
N GLY A 21 -18.91 10.98 10.71
CA GLY A 21 -18.13 11.00 9.49
C GLY A 21 -16.69 10.75 9.89
N CYS A 22 -16.18 9.53 9.69
CA CYS A 22 -14.77 9.39 9.40
C CYS A 22 -14.54 10.16 8.11
N SER A 23 -14.23 11.45 8.21
CA SER A 23 -13.31 12.01 7.25
C SER A 23 -12.06 11.18 7.43
N ASN A 24 -11.86 10.19 6.56
CA ASN A 24 -10.52 9.68 6.33
C ASN A 24 -9.75 10.92 5.88
N GLU A 25 -9.12 11.59 6.85
CA GLU A 25 -7.97 12.43 6.57
C GLU A 25 -7.10 11.55 5.69
N ALA A 26 -6.99 11.92 4.42
CA ALA A 26 -6.01 11.34 3.55
C ALA A 26 -4.67 11.67 4.22
N ASN A 27 -4.18 10.74 5.04
CA ASN A 27 -2.76 10.63 5.29
C ASN A 27 -2.16 10.63 3.89
N SER A 28 -1.50 11.73 3.52
CA SER A 28 -0.98 11.92 2.17
C SER A 28 -0.05 10.74 1.89
N SER A 29 -0.59 9.74 1.19
CA SER A 29 0.15 8.55 0.75
C SER A 29 0.98 8.89 -0.49
N GLY A 30 1.18 10.18 -0.75
CA GLY A 30 1.81 10.69 -1.94
C GLY A 30 0.81 10.84 -3.07
N ASN A 31 1.25 11.49 -4.13
CA ASN A 31 0.50 11.63 -5.37
C ASN A 31 0.99 10.66 -6.46
N LYS A 32 2.07 9.90 -6.20
CA LYS A 32 2.58 8.89 -7.13
C LYS A 32 3.38 7.78 -6.47
N ILE A 33 3.53 6.67 -7.20
CA ILE A 33 4.47 5.58 -6.88
C ILE A 33 5.56 5.54 -7.95
N ILE A 34 6.82 5.59 -7.53
CA ILE A 34 7.97 5.35 -8.41
C ILE A 34 8.40 3.90 -8.26
N VAL A 35 8.51 3.20 -9.38
CA VAL A 35 8.83 1.79 -9.42
C VAL A 35 10.05 1.58 -10.29
N GLN A 36 11.03 0.90 -9.74
CA GLN A 36 12.26 0.52 -10.42
C GLN A 36 12.32 -0.99 -10.56
N LYS A 37 12.83 -1.47 -11.69
CA LYS A 37 12.97 -2.90 -11.98
C LYS A 37 14.44 -3.26 -12.06
N ARG A 38 14.80 -4.42 -11.52
CA ARG A 38 16.17 -4.93 -11.59
C ARG A 38 16.56 -5.23 -13.04
N VAL A 39 17.78 -4.82 -13.40
CA VAL A 39 18.41 -5.11 -14.70
C VAL A 39 19.58 -6.04 -14.47
N GLY A 40 19.57 -7.21 -15.14
CA GLY A 40 20.60 -8.23 -14.95
C GLY A 40 20.50 -8.98 -13.62
N GLU A 41 21.63 -9.51 -13.15
CA GLU A 41 21.72 -10.32 -11.92
C GLU A 41 22.23 -9.52 -10.71
N GLU A 42 22.77 -8.33 -10.93
CA GLU A 42 23.34 -7.44 -9.90
C GLU A 42 22.26 -6.55 -9.25
N ASP A 43 22.62 -5.83 -8.18
CA ASP A 43 21.76 -4.83 -7.51
C ASP A 43 21.71 -3.52 -8.32
N GLN A 44 21.34 -3.63 -9.60
CA GLN A 44 21.20 -2.50 -10.54
C GLN A 44 19.75 -2.37 -11.00
N TYR A 45 19.24 -1.13 -11.03
CA TYR A 45 17.82 -0.86 -11.29
C TYR A 45 17.65 0.28 -12.29
N GLU A 46 16.60 0.17 -13.10
CA GLU A 46 16.13 1.23 -13.99
C GLU A 46 14.72 1.66 -13.60
N LEU A 47 14.38 2.91 -13.90
CA LEU A 47 12.99 3.38 -13.79
C LEU A 47 12.10 2.51 -14.68
N PHE A 48 11.14 1.84 -14.06
CA PHE A 48 10.19 0.97 -14.75
C PHE A 48 8.88 1.68 -15.01
N LYS A 49 8.29 2.28 -13.96
CA LYS A 49 7.01 2.99 -14.04
C LYS A 49 6.94 4.14 -13.04
N GLU A 50 6.14 5.13 -13.41
CA GLU A 50 5.63 6.18 -12.53
C GLU A 50 4.10 6.09 -12.58
N ILE A 51 3.49 5.75 -11.44
CA ILE A 51 2.05 5.55 -11.31
C ILE A 51 1.47 6.78 -10.64
N THR A 52 0.61 7.50 -11.35
CA THR A 52 0.00 8.77 -10.91
C THR A 52 -1.51 8.70 -10.75
N ASP A 53 -2.10 7.52 -10.97
CA ASP A 53 -3.52 7.30 -10.70
C ASP A 53 -3.74 7.29 -9.17
N ASN A 54 -4.37 8.35 -8.67
CA ASN A 54 -4.59 8.55 -7.23
C ASN A 54 -5.36 7.39 -6.56
N ASP A 55 -6.29 6.75 -7.27
CA ASP A 55 -7.04 5.63 -6.71
C ASP A 55 -6.14 4.40 -6.58
N VAL A 56 -5.24 4.16 -7.54
CA VAL A 56 -4.23 3.09 -7.47
C VAL A 56 -3.20 3.37 -6.36
N VAL A 57 -2.68 4.61 -6.29
CA VAL A 57 -1.74 5.04 -5.25
C VAL A 57 -2.33 4.80 -3.86
N LYS A 58 -3.57 5.26 -3.65
CA LYS A 58 -4.27 5.12 -2.38
C LYS A 58 -4.50 3.64 -2.01
N LYS A 59 -4.96 2.81 -2.96
CA LYS A 59 -5.20 1.38 -2.70
C LYS A 59 -3.91 0.63 -2.36
N ALA A 60 -2.81 0.95 -3.01
CA ALA A 60 -1.52 0.37 -2.68
C ALA A 60 -1.08 0.74 -1.26
N ALA A 61 -1.26 2.01 -0.87
CA ALA A 61 -0.95 2.46 0.48
C ALA A 61 -1.84 1.81 1.54
N GLU A 62 -3.16 1.77 1.33
CA GLU A 62 -4.12 1.11 2.24
C GLU A 62 -3.77 -0.38 2.43
N LEU A 63 -3.42 -1.09 1.35
CA LEU A 63 -2.98 -2.49 1.44
C LEU A 63 -1.73 -2.65 2.31
N LEU A 64 -0.76 -1.74 2.18
CA LEU A 64 0.50 -1.78 2.94
C LEU A 64 0.34 -1.34 4.40
N GLU A 65 -0.65 -0.50 4.71
CA GLU A 65 -1.04 -0.16 6.09
C GLU A 65 -1.73 -1.33 6.80
N ASP A 66 -2.52 -2.12 6.08
CA ASP A 66 -3.31 -3.21 6.65
C ASP A 66 -2.51 -4.50 6.92
N VAL A 67 -1.29 -4.63 6.38
CA VAL A 67 -0.48 -5.84 6.54
C VAL A 67 0.28 -5.88 7.86
N ARG A 68 0.37 -7.09 8.45
CA ARG A 68 1.03 -7.31 9.74
C ARG A 68 2.52 -7.61 9.57
N TRP A 69 3.33 -6.56 9.44
CA TRP A 69 4.78 -6.63 9.35
C TRP A 69 5.42 -7.45 10.47
N LYS A 70 6.43 -8.24 10.11
CA LYS A 70 7.33 -8.91 11.06
C LYS A 70 8.56 -8.04 11.26
N ASN A 71 9.01 -7.91 12.49
CA ASN A 71 10.30 -7.27 12.80
C ASN A 71 11.43 -8.29 12.59
N GLY A 72 12.52 -7.85 11.96
CA GLY A 72 13.74 -8.61 11.76
C GLY A 72 14.40 -8.32 10.42
N VAL A 73 15.73 -8.48 10.40
CA VAL A 73 16.54 -8.45 9.18
C VAL A 73 16.38 -9.76 8.44
N VAL A 74 16.05 -9.70 7.16
CA VAL A 74 15.98 -10.87 6.27
C VAL A 74 17.09 -10.78 5.24
N LEU A 75 17.89 -11.84 5.13
CA LEU A 75 18.92 -11.97 4.11
C LEU A 75 18.37 -12.78 2.95
N MET A 76 18.09 -12.10 1.83
CA MET A 76 17.63 -12.73 0.59
C MET A 76 18.83 -13.17 -0.25
N THR A 77 18.73 -14.30 -0.93
CA THR A 77 19.83 -14.87 -1.74
C THR A 77 20.12 -14.07 -3.01
N GLN A 78 19.14 -13.31 -3.50
CA GLN A 78 19.27 -12.45 -4.68
C GLN A 78 18.75 -11.05 -4.34
N PRO A 79 19.20 -10.00 -5.06
CA PRO A 79 18.62 -8.67 -4.93
C PRO A 79 17.09 -8.65 -5.21
N PRO A 80 16.38 -7.59 -4.81
CA PRO A 80 14.96 -7.41 -5.11
C PRO A 80 14.66 -7.48 -6.61
N HIS A 81 13.49 -7.98 -6.99
CA HIS A 81 13.05 -7.93 -8.39
C HIS A 81 12.61 -6.51 -8.77
N TYR A 82 11.98 -5.82 -7.83
CA TYR A 82 11.54 -4.43 -7.96
C TYR A 82 11.88 -3.66 -6.67
N LYS A 83 12.05 -2.35 -6.81
CA LYS A 83 12.07 -1.40 -5.70
C LYS A 83 10.98 -0.38 -5.95
N PHE A 84 10.22 0.03 -4.93
CA PHE A 84 9.25 1.09 -5.09
C PHE A 84 9.14 2.00 -3.86
N GLN A 85 8.71 3.23 -4.10
CA GLN A 85 8.49 4.23 -3.07
C GLN A 85 7.31 5.12 -3.45
N PHE A 86 6.66 5.69 -2.44
CA PHE A 86 5.64 6.73 -2.64
C PHE A 86 6.32 8.10 -2.69
N GLU A 87 5.82 9.01 -3.52
CA GLU A 87 6.31 10.38 -3.59
C GLU A 87 5.17 11.39 -3.55
N ASP A 88 5.45 12.56 -2.98
CA ASP A 88 4.62 13.76 -3.07
C ASP A 88 5.47 14.89 -3.67
N ASP A 89 5.03 15.49 -4.78
CA ASP A 89 5.76 16.55 -5.49
C ASP A 89 7.26 16.27 -5.76
N ASN A 90 7.60 15.01 -6.11
CA ASN A 90 8.96 14.49 -6.33
C ASN A 90 9.82 14.37 -5.07
N GLN A 91 9.21 14.41 -3.89
CA GLN A 91 9.84 14.07 -2.63
C GLN A 91 9.37 12.68 -2.20
N SER A 92 10.32 11.76 -1.98
CA SER A 92 10.01 10.46 -1.39
C SER A 92 9.40 10.64 0.00
N ILE A 93 8.32 9.92 0.25
CA ILE A 93 7.59 9.90 1.51
C ILE A 93 7.43 8.48 2.01
N GLY A 94 7.51 8.31 3.33
CA GLY A 94 7.38 6.99 3.94
C GLY A 94 8.62 6.13 3.71
N SER A 95 8.40 4.90 3.27
CA SER A 95 9.43 3.84 3.25
C SER A 95 9.83 3.44 1.83
N ASN A 96 11.05 2.96 1.68
CA ASN A 96 11.47 2.23 0.48
C ASN A 96 11.09 0.76 0.61
N TYR A 97 10.40 0.24 -0.40
CA TYR A 97 9.96 -1.14 -0.43
C TYR A 97 10.78 -1.94 -1.43
N ASP A 98 11.51 -2.92 -0.90
CA ASP A 98 12.16 -3.93 -1.70
C ASP A 98 11.20 -5.10 -1.93
N LEU A 99 10.97 -5.46 -3.19
CA LEU A 99 9.98 -6.44 -3.59
C LEU A 99 10.63 -7.64 -4.27
N TRP A 100 10.36 -8.84 -3.74
CA TRP A 100 10.67 -10.11 -4.38
C TRP A 100 9.40 -10.84 -4.83
N ILE A 101 9.50 -11.48 -5.99
CA ILE A 101 8.56 -12.50 -6.43
C ILE A 101 9.07 -13.83 -5.89
N SER A 102 8.22 -14.54 -5.16
CA SER A 102 8.52 -15.88 -4.63
C SER A 102 8.88 -16.87 -5.77
N PRO A 103 9.64 -17.95 -5.48
CA PRO A 103 10.04 -18.92 -6.51
C PRO A 103 8.89 -19.54 -7.30
N ASN A 104 7.73 -19.73 -6.66
CA ASN A 104 6.51 -20.27 -7.28
C ASN A 104 5.78 -19.23 -8.16
N LYS A 105 6.20 -17.96 -8.10
CA LYS A 105 5.63 -16.81 -8.82
C LYS A 105 4.20 -16.44 -8.42
N ASP A 106 3.72 -16.89 -7.28
CA ASP A 106 2.34 -16.67 -6.82
C ASP A 106 2.22 -15.78 -5.58
N GLN A 107 3.35 -15.38 -5.00
CA GLN A 107 3.41 -14.50 -3.84
C GLN A 107 4.51 -13.46 -3.97
N VAL A 108 4.28 -12.32 -3.31
CA VAL A 108 5.22 -11.22 -3.16
C VAL A 108 5.76 -11.20 -1.73
N GLU A 109 7.06 -10.99 -1.62
CA GLU A 109 7.77 -10.72 -0.37
C GLU A 109 8.28 -9.29 -0.38
N LEU A 110 8.11 -8.58 0.74
CA LEU A 110 8.51 -7.20 0.93
C LEU A 110 9.49 -7.08 2.09
N VAL A 111 10.51 -6.25 1.90
CA VAL A 111 11.43 -5.80 2.95
C VAL A 111 11.44 -4.27 2.97
N ILE A 112 11.47 -3.71 4.18
CA ILE A 112 11.82 -2.30 4.41
C ILE A 112 13.12 -2.32 5.21
N GLU A 113 14.26 -2.17 4.52
CA GLU A 113 15.59 -2.38 5.10
C GLU A 113 15.86 -1.41 6.26
N GLU A 114 15.55 -0.13 6.05
CA GLU A 114 15.75 0.95 7.04
C GLU A 114 14.93 0.80 8.33
N GLN A 115 13.92 -0.07 8.33
CA GLN A 115 13.06 -0.35 9.48
C GLN A 115 13.17 -1.77 10.00
N GLU A 116 14.04 -2.60 9.39
CA GLU A 116 14.16 -4.02 9.70
C GLU A 116 12.79 -4.73 9.69
N LYS A 117 11.98 -4.48 8.65
CA LYS A 117 10.64 -5.07 8.52
C LYS A 117 10.58 -6.02 7.32
N TYR A 118 9.81 -7.08 7.48
CA TYR A 118 9.57 -8.07 6.43
C TYR A 118 8.13 -8.58 6.44
N ILE A 119 7.61 -8.91 5.26
CA ILE A 119 6.39 -9.69 5.11
C ILE A 119 6.36 -10.48 3.80
N GLN A 120 5.80 -11.69 3.86
CA GLN A 120 5.32 -12.41 2.67
C GLN A 120 3.81 -12.23 2.62
N LEU A 121 3.32 -11.58 1.56
CA LEU A 121 1.90 -11.36 1.35
C LEU A 121 1.19 -12.67 1.00
N ASN A 122 -0.09 -12.79 1.33
CA ASN A 122 -0.88 -13.90 0.81
C ASN A 122 -1.09 -13.74 -0.71
N LYS A 123 -1.55 -14.78 -1.41
CA LYS A 123 -1.65 -14.78 -2.88
C LYS A 123 -2.51 -13.64 -3.43
N ASN A 124 -3.64 -13.34 -2.78
CA ASN A 124 -4.55 -12.27 -3.23
C ASN A 124 -3.88 -10.90 -3.05
N GLN A 125 -3.36 -10.62 -1.86
CA GLN A 125 -2.63 -9.38 -1.57
C GLN A 125 -1.40 -9.21 -2.48
N SER A 126 -0.73 -10.32 -2.81
CA SER A 126 0.42 -10.32 -3.72
C SER A 126 0.01 -9.93 -5.13
N ALA A 127 -1.07 -10.51 -5.66
CA ALA A 127 -1.58 -10.18 -6.98
C ALA A 127 -2.05 -8.72 -7.05
N GLU A 128 -2.82 -8.26 -6.06
CA GLU A 128 -3.32 -6.89 -5.96
C GLU A 128 -2.18 -5.88 -5.90
N LEU A 129 -1.24 -6.03 -4.95
CA LEU A 129 -0.12 -5.09 -4.83
C LEU A 129 0.75 -5.10 -6.08
N PHE A 130 1.06 -6.29 -6.61
CA PHE A 130 1.90 -6.39 -7.81
C PHE A 130 1.24 -5.71 -9.00
N GLU A 131 -0.08 -5.86 -9.18
CA GLU A 131 -0.84 -5.14 -10.20
C GLU A 131 -0.80 -3.64 -9.98
N PHE A 132 -1.00 -3.16 -8.75
CA PHE A 132 -0.93 -1.73 -8.44
C PHE A 132 0.42 -1.11 -8.76
N VAL A 133 1.54 -1.79 -8.44
CA VAL A 133 2.89 -1.23 -8.62
C VAL A 133 3.51 -1.56 -9.98
N THR A 134 2.95 -2.50 -10.76
CA THR A 134 3.54 -2.86 -12.07
C THR A 134 2.60 -2.71 -13.25
N GLU A 135 1.31 -2.45 -13.01
CA GLU A 135 0.22 -2.52 -14.01
C GLU A 135 0.24 -3.83 -14.80
N SER A 136 0.80 -4.90 -14.21
CA SER A 136 0.99 -6.21 -14.80
C SER A 136 0.45 -7.27 -13.86
N GLN A 137 0.00 -8.39 -14.43
CA GLN A 137 -0.48 -9.50 -13.63
C GLN A 137 0.70 -10.30 -13.07
N LEU A 138 0.57 -10.74 -11.81
CA LEU A 138 1.50 -11.68 -11.21
C LEU A 138 1.27 -13.05 -11.88
N ILE A 139 2.23 -13.52 -12.67
CA ILE A 139 2.07 -14.73 -13.48
C ILE A 139 1.96 -15.96 -12.57
N ASN A 140 0.78 -16.57 -12.51
CA ASN A 140 0.60 -17.90 -11.94
C ASN A 140 1.31 -18.94 -12.83
N SER A 141 2.21 -19.73 -12.27
CA SER A 141 2.91 -20.83 -12.97
C SER A 141 2.02 -22.07 -13.21
N ASN A 142 0.72 -21.90 -13.40
CA ASN A 142 -0.25 -22.98 -13.68
C ASN A 142 -0.87 -22.89 -15.08
N GLU A 143 -0.10 -22.45 -16.08
CA GLU A 143 -0.37 -22.74 -17.50
C GLU A 143 0.66 -23.74 -18.05
#